data_AF-A0AAN4U287-F1
#
_entry.id   AF-A0AAN4U287-F1
#
_cell.length_a   1.000
_cell.length_b   1.000
_cell.length_c   1.000
_cell.angle_alpha   90.00
_cell.angle_beta   90.00
_cell.angle_gamma   90.00
#
_symmetry.space_group_name_H-M   'P 1'
#
loop_
_entity.id
_entity.type
_entity.pdbx_description
1 polymer ?
#
loop_
_entity_poly.entity_id
_entity_poly.type
_entity_poly.pdbx_seq_one_letter_code
_entity_poly.pdbx_strand_id
1 'polypeptide(L)'
;MRLPSRNLAATLAVVLALGTVPGRAWAVGMPQLDFSNPLLIGQVVWGAVIFAVFYVILSRSALPRIEGVLTHRRNRIEGDLDIARRARDDADRAVDELRRARHDAAAQAQANIDRVVHEARMAAEAQTHEMNHRLHADIVEAEKRIASARAEALASLPTVATETAQSLIEKLLRPAGLENAVSRAQVQDAVQAGLAASKG
;
A
#
# COMPACT_ATOMS: atom_id res chain seq x y z
N MET A 1 -71.16 5.39 24.81
CA MET A 1 -70.39 5.54 26.07
C MET A 1 -69.79 6.95 26.05
N ARG A 2 -70.52 7.91 26.62
CA ARG A 2 -70.21 8.64 27.87
C ARG A 2 -69.06 9.66 27.74
N LEU A 3 -69.47 10.93 27.66
CA LEU A 3 -68.81 12.11 28.26
C LEU A 3 -68.48 11.82 29.75
N PRO A 4 -67.51 12.51 30.40
CA PRO A 4 -67.79 13.86 30.95
C PRO A 4 -66.56 14.81 31.09
N SER A 5 -66.75 16.12 30.91
CA SER A 5 -66.72 17.17 31.97
C SER A 5 -65.34 17.72 32.36
N ARG A 6 -65.10 18.99 32.69
CA ARG A 6 -65.87 20.24 32.91
C ARG A 6 -64.79 21.34 33.07
N ASN A 7 -64.85 22.44 32.33
CA ASN A 7 -65.34 23.78 32.75
C ASN A 7 -64.49 24.50 33.82
N LEU A 8 -64.11 25.75 33.53
CA LEU A 8 -64.28 26.94 34.39
C LEU A 8 -63.92 28.19 33.56
N ALA A 9 -64.93 28.95 33.14
CA ALA A 9 -65.20 30.33 33.60
C ALA A 9 -64.41 31.38 32.77
N ALA A 10 -64.96 32.45 32.21
CA ALA A 10 -66.12 33.28 32.53
C ALA A 10 -66.48 34.10 31.26
N THR A 11 -67.71 34.04 30.73
CA THR A 11 -68.77 35.10 30.78
C THR A 11 -68.28 36.51 30.47
N LEU A 12 -68.80 37.23 29.45
CA LEU A 12 -70.11 37.92 29.46
C LEU A 12 -70.41 38.33 27.98
N ALA A 13 -71.45 37.83 27.28
CA ALA A 13 -72.85 38.31 27.25
C ALA A 13 -72.95 39.82 26.86
N VAL A 14 -73.68 40.26 25.82
CA VAL A 14 -75.15 40.19 25.67
C VAL A 14 -75.59 40.86 24.32
N VAL A 15 -76.49 40.17 23.58
CA VAL A 15 -77.76 40.62 22.92
C VAL A 15 -77.68 41.70 21.81
N LEU A 16 -78.05 41.47 20.54
CA LEU A 16 -79.33 41.07 19.87
C LEU A 16 -80.44 42.16 19.83
N ALA A 17 -80.61 42.83 18.68
CA ALA A 17 -81.91 43.34 18.16
C ALA A 17 -81.72 43.82 16.70
N LEU A 18 -82.23 43.09 15.70
CA LEU A 18 -83.53 43.26 15.01
C LEU A 18 -83.59 44.45 14.03
N GLY A 19 -83.90 44.19 12.76
CA GLY A 19 -84.36 45.25 11.84
C GLY A 19 -84.23 44.93 10.34
N THR A 20 -85.22 44.23 9.80
CA THR A 20 -85.82 44.41 8.45
C THR A 20 -84.99 45.09 7.35
N VAL A 21 -84.74 44.35 6.26
CA VAL A 21 -84.39 44.90 4.94
C VAL A 21 -85.68 45.31 4.20
N PRO A 22 -85.98 46.61 3.99
CA PRO A 22 -86.77 47.02 2.85
C PRO A 22 -85.83 47.28 1.67
N GLY A 23 -86.12 46.64 0.54
CA GLY A 23 -85.41 46.90 -0.70
C GLY A 23 -85.69 48.28 -1.28
N ARG A 24 -84.66 48.82 -1.94
CA ARG A 24 -84.63 49.63 -3.17
C ARG A 24 -83.74 50.87 -3.03
N ALA A 25 -82.56 50.78 -3.64
CA ALA A 25 -81.94 51.91 -4.34
C ALA A 25 -81.04 51.34 -5.46
N TRP A 26 -81.55 51.40 -6.69
CA TRP A 26 -80.73 51.29 -7.89
C TRP A 26 -80.09 52.66 -8.16
N ALA A 27 -78.79 52.63 -8.47
CA ALA A 27 -78.04 53.60 -9.29
C ALA A 27 -78.14 55.11 -8.96
N VAL A 28 -77.33 55.55 -8.01
CA VAL A 28 -76.40 56.68 -8.18
C VAL A 28 -75.08 56.17 -7.61
N GLY A 29 -73.94 56.46 -8.25
CA GLY A 29 -72.62 55.86 -7.97
C GLY A 29 -72.33 55.70 -6.48
N MET A 30 -71.68 54.59 -6.11
CA MET A 30 -71.45 54.21 -4.71
C MET A 30 -71.04 55.44 -3.88
N PRO A 31 -71.85 55.89 -2.89
CA PRO A 31 -71.56 57.09 -2.09
C PRO A 31 -70.28 56.96 -1.24
N GLN A 32 -69.62 55.80 -1.28
CA GLN A 32 -68.30 55.54 -0.70
C GLN A 32 -67.13 56.05 -1.55
N LEU A 33 -67.34 56.40 -2.82
CA LEU A 33 -66.31 56.94 -3.72
C LEU A 33 -66.62 58.38 -4.20
N ASP A 34 -67.47 59.10 -3.49
CA ASP A 34 -67.75 60.51 -3.78
C ASP A 34 -66.67 61.41 -3.16
N PHE A 35 -65.58 61.63 -3.91
CA PHE A 35 -64.45 62.49 -3.54
C PHE A 35 -64.82 63.96 -3.27
N SER A 36 -66.09 64.35 -3.45
CA SER A 36 -66.61 65.68 -3.13
C SER A 36 -66.97 65.84 -1.64
N ASN A 37 -66.97 64.75 -0.86
CA ASN A 37 -67.22 64.79 0.58
C ASN A 37 -65.97 65.24 1.38
N PRO A 38 -66.04 66.32 2.19
CA PRO A 38 -64.89 66.83 2.95
C PRO A 38 -64.35 65.82 3.99
N LEU A 39 -65.18 64.89 4.45
CA LEU A 39 -64.79 63.83 5.39
C LEU A 39 -63.89 62.76 4.74
N LEU A 40 -64.11 62.42 3.46
CA LEU A 40 -63.29 61.44 2.74
C LEU A 40 -61.90 62.00 2.40
N ILE A 41 -61.82 63.28 2.05
CA ILE A 41 -60.55 63.99 1.83
C ILE A 41 -59.73 64.01 3.13
N GLY A 42 -60.35 64.33 4.27
CA GLY A 42 -59.70 64.29 5.58
C GLY A 42 -59.16 62.90 5.95
N GLN A 43 -59.92 61.85 5.69
CA GLN A 43 -59.51 60.46 5.94
C GLN A 43 -58.32 60.04 5.06
N VAL A 44 -58.31 60.41 3.78
CA VAL A 44 -57.20 60.11 2.87
C VAL A 44 -55.94 60.89 3.27
N VAL A 45 -56.07 62.17 3.61
CA VAL A 45 -54.94 62.99 4.07
C VAL A 45 -54.34 62.41 5.35
N TRP A 46 -55.17 62.05 6.34
CA TRP A 46 -54.67 61.46 7.58
C TRP A 46 -54.10 60.05 7.37
N GLY A 47 -54.71 59.25 6.48
CA GLY A 47 -54.19 57.97 6.04
C GLY A 47 -52.81 58.11 5.38
N ALA A 48 -52.63 59.13 4.53
CA ALA A 48 -51.34 59.45 3.92
C ALA A 48 -50.30 59.89 4.97
N VAL A 49 -50.69 60.66 5.99
CA VAL A 49 -49.81 61.05 7.10
C VAL A 49 -49.33 59.81 7.88
N ILE A 50 -50.24 58.93 8.30
CA ILE A 50 -49.89 57.70 9.02
C ILE A 50 -49.03 56.78 8.15
N PHE A 51 -49.39 56.64 6.86
CA PHE A 51 -48.61 55.86 5.91
C PHE A 51 -47.20 56.41 5.72
N ALA A 52 -47.04 57.74 5.61
CA ALA A 52 -45.74 58.38 5.49
C ALA A 52 -44.89 58.16 6.76
N VAL A 53 -45.47 58.30 7.95
CA VAL A 53 -44.77 57.99 9.22
C VAL A 53 -44.34 56.53 9.26
N PHE A 54 -45.24 55.60 8.92
CA PHE A 54 -44.92 54.18 8.87
C PHE A 54 -43.83 53.84 7.84
N TYR A 55 -43.88 54.46 6.66
CA TYR A 55 -42.88 54.34 5.61
C TYR A 55 -41.49 54.80 6.09
N VAL A 56 -41.42 55.93 6.79
CA VAL A 56 -40.16 56.44 7.37
C VAL A 56 -39.61 55.47 8.42
N ILE A 57 -40.47 54.89 9.26
CA ILE A 57 -40.06 53.89 10.27
C ILE A 57 -39.52 52.62 9.59
N LEU A 58 -40.21 52.09 8.58
CA LEU A 58 -39.76 50.89 7.87
C LEU A 58 -38.46 51.13 7.09
N SER A 59 -38.38 52.23 6.35
CA SER A 59 -37.19 52.57 5.56
C SER A 59 -35.96 52.78 6.42
N ARG A 60 -36.12 53.39 7.60
CA ARG A 60 -34.99 53.75 8.47
C ARG A 60 -34.63 52.69 9.51
N SER A 61 -35.52 51.75 9.83
CA SER A 61 -35.29 50.75 10.88
C SER A 61 -35.45 49.30 10.41
N ALA A 62 -36.52 48.97 9.70
CA ALA A 62 -36.79 47.58 9.31
C ALA A 62 -35.88 47.10 8.18
N LEU A 63 -35.74 47.90 7.10
CA LEU A 63 -34.87 47.57 5.97
C LEU A 63 -33.39 47.40 6.37
N PRO A 64 -32.74 48.33 7.09
CA PRO A 64 -31.33 48.18 7.45
C PRO A 64 -31.07 46.97 8.35
N ARG A 65 -32.03 46.58 9.20
CA ARG A 65 -31.92 45.35 10.02
C ARG A 65 -31.92 44.08 9.16
N ILE A 66 -32.79 44.02 8.16
CA ILE A 66 -32.87 42.86 7.24
C ILE A 66 -31.61 42.79 6.37
N GLU A 67 -31.13 43.92 5.87
CA GLU A 67 -29.90 44.01 5.10
C GLU A 67 -28.68 43.54 5.92
N GLY A 68 -28.58 43.96 7.19
CA GLY A 68 -27.51 43.52 8.08
C GLY A 68 -27.48 42.00 8.27
N VAL A 69 -28.64 41.36 8.45
CA VAL A 69 -28.72 39.89 8.57
C VAL A 69 -28.34 39.20 7.26
N LEU A 70 -28.80 39.72 6.12
CA LEU A 70 -28.47 39.14 4.81
C LEU A 70 -26.98 39.24 4.52
N THR A 71 -26.37 40.40 4.77
CA THR A 71 -24.93 40.62 4.62
C THR A 71 -24.13 39.74 5.57
N HIS A 72 -24.55 39.60 6.84
CA HIS A 72 -23.87 38.70 7.77
C HIS A 72 -23.90 37.25 7.31
N ARG A 73 -25.05 36.76 6.82
CA ARG A 73 -25.16 35.41 6.25
C ARG A 73 -24.31 35.24 5.00
N ARG A 74 -24.30 36.22 4.09
CA ARG A 74 -23.44 36.20 2.90
C ARG A 74 -21.97 36.13 3.28
N ASN A 75 -21.51 36.99 4.17
CA ASN A 75 -20.12 37.02 4.63
C ASN A 75 -19.73 35.71 5.32
N ARG A 76 -20.64 35.12 6.11
CA ARG A 76 -20.43 33.80 6.72
C ARG A 76 -20.28 32.70 5.67
N ILE A 77 -21.16 32.65 4.68
CA ILE A 77 -21.09 31.66 3.59
C ILE A 77 -19.82 31.85 2.77
N GLU A 78 -19.46 33.07 2.42
CA GLU A 78 -18.23 33.37 1.68
C GLU A 78 -16.99 32.96 2.48
N GLY A 79 -16.96 33.26 3.79
CA GLY A 79 -15.89 32.83 4.69
C GLY A 79 -15.79 31.30 4.79
N ASP A 80 -16.93 30.62 4.96
CA ASP A 80 -16.98 29.16 5.05
C ASP A 80 -16.55 28.52 3.71
N LEU A 81 -16.93 29.10 2.56
CA LEU A 81 -16.48 28.66 1.23
C LEU A 81 -14.98 28.88 1.02
N ASP A 82 -14.42 29.99 1.49
CA ASP A 82 -13.00 30.28 1.38
C ASP A 82 -12.15 29.35 2.27
N ILE A 83 -12.64 29.03 3.48
CA ILE A 83 -12.05 27.99 4.33
C ILE A 83 -12.11 26.62 3.65
N ALA A 84 -13.27 26.26 3.07
CA ALA A 84 -13.42 25.00 2.37
C ALA A 84 -12.51 24.89 1.14
N ARG A 85 -12.33 25.97 0.36
CA ARG A 85 -11.38 26.02 -0.76
C ARG A 85 -9.95 25.85 -0.29
N ARG A 86 -9.52 26.58 0.75
CA ARG A 86 -8.18 26.42 1.32
C ARG A 86 -7.93 25.00 1.84
N ALA A 87 -8.90 24.43 2.55
CA ALA A 87 -8.80 23.04 3.02
C ALA A 87 -8.72 22.04 1.85
N ARG A 88 -9.45 22.29 0.75
CA ARG A 88 -9.37 21.49 -0.48
C ARG A 88 -7.99 21.60 -1.12
N ASP A 89 -7.47 22.82 -1.29
CA ASP A 89 -6.16 23.07 -1.88
C ASP A 89 -5.04 22.45 -1.03
N ASP A 90 -5.13 22.54 0.30
CA ASP A 90 -4.20 21.91 1.23
C ASP A 90 -4.24 20.38 1.13
N ALA A 91 -5.43 19.79 1.04
CA ALA A 91 -5.61 18.36 0.86
C ALA A 91 -5.05 17.89 -0.50
N ASP A 92 -5.32 18.62 -1.58
CA ASP A 92 -4.83 18.28 -2.92
C ASP A 92 -3.29 18.39 -2.96
N ARG A 93 -2.69 19.41 -2.33
CA ARG A 93 -1.23 19.52 -2.15
C ARG A 93 -0.64 18.35 -1.36
N ALA A 94 -1.26 17.99 -0.23
CA ALA A 94 -0.80 16.87 0.59
C ALA A 94 -0.90 15.52 -0.16
N VAL A 95 -1.96 15.33 -0.96
CA VAL A 95 -2.12 14.14 -1.80
C VAL A 95 -1.02 14.07 -2.86
N ASP A 96 -0.70 15.19 -3.51
CA ASP A 96 0.35 15.23 -4.52
C ASP A 96 1.75 15.02 -3.93
N GLU A 97 2.04 15.58 -2.76
CA GLU A 97 3.28 15.32 -2.02
C GLU A 97 3.40 13.84 -1.65
N LEU A 98 2.32 13.24 -1.12
CA LEU A 98 2.30 11.81 -0.80
C LEU A 98 2.49 10.94 -2.04
N ARG A 99 1.89 11.30 -3.17
CA ARG A 99 2.08 10.58 -4.45
C ARG A 99 3.54 10.65 -4.90
N ARG A 100 4.18 11.82 -4.83
CA ARG A 100 5.60 11.99 -5.16
C ARG A 100 6.49 11.18 -4.23
N ALA A 101 6.29 11.30 -2.92
CA ALA A 101 7.06 10.55 -1.93
C ALA A 101 6.93 9.03 -2.11
N ARG A 102 5.73 8.53 -2.44
CA ARG A 102 5.53 7.11 -2.75
C ARG A 102 6.23 6.67 -4.02
N HIS A 103 6.15 7.48 -5.08
CA HIS A 103 6.83 7.21 -6.33
C HIS A 103 8.35 7.16 -6.14
N ASP A 104 8.91 8.15 -5.44
CA ASP A 104 10.34 8.24 -5.17
C ASP A 104 10.81 7.09 -4.27
N ALA A 105 10.05 6.73 -3.24
CA ALA A 105 10.34 5.57 -2.41
C ALA A 105 10.30 4.25 -3.20
N ALA A 106 9.34 4.09 -4.11
CA ALA A 106 9.25 2.91 -4.98
C ALA A 106 10.44 2.85 -5.96
N ALA A 107 10.82 3.98 -6.56
CA ALA A 107 11.98 4.08 -7.44
C ALA A 107 13.29 3.76 -6.71
N GLN A 108 13.48 4.29 -5.49
CA GLN A 108 14.64 3.99 -4.66
C GLN A 108 14.68 2.53 -4.24
N ALA A 109 13.53 1.94 -3.88
CA ALA A 109 13.44 0.52 -3.54
C ALA A 109 13.84 -0.36 -4.74
N GLN A 110 13.33 -0.07 -5.93
CA GLN A 110 13.68 -0.80 -7.14
C GLN A 110 15.18 -0.67 -7.46
N ALA A 111 15.73 0.55 -7.42
CA ALA A 111 17.16 0.78 -7.64
C ALA A 111 18.03 0.03 -6.62
N ASN A 112 17.60 -0.03 -5.35
CA ASN A 112 18.29 -0.78 -4.31
C ASN A 112 18.23 -2.30 -4.56
N ILE A 113 17.08 -2.83 -4.98
CA ILE A 113 16.94 -4.25 -5.35
C ILE A 113 17.87 -4.57 -6.51
N ASP A 114 17.86 -3.78 -7.57
CA ASP A 114 18.68 -4.02 -8.76
C ASP A 114 20.18 -3.98 -8.40
N ARG A 115 20.59 -3.02 -7.57
CA ARG A 115 21.96 -2.93 -7.05
C ARG A 115 22.34 -4.16 -6.22
N VAL A 116 21.51 -4.57 -5.27
CA VAL A 116 21.78 -5.75 -4.42
C VAL A 116 21.82 -7.03 -5.24
N VAL A 117 20.92 -7.20 -6.21
CA VAL A 117 20.91 -8.36 -7.11
C VAL A 117 22.18 -8.36 -7.97
N HIS A 118 22.61 -7.21 -8.48
CA HIS A 118 23.85 -7.10 -9.24
C HIS A 118 25.08 -7.43 -8.39
N GLU A 119 25.21 -6.84 -7.21
CA GLU A 119 26.28 -7.13 -6.25
C GLU A 119 26.31 -8.61 -5.86
N ALA A 120 25.14 -9.21 -5.59
CA ALA A 120 25.03 -10.63 -5.26
C ALA A 120 25.47 -11.54 -6.42
N ARG A 121 25.11 -11.19 -7.67
CA ARG A 121 25.57 -11.93 -8.86
C ARG A 121 27.09 -11.86 -9.02
N MET A 122 27.66 -10.66 -8.92
CA MET A 122 29.11 -10.48 -9.02
C MET A 122 29.86 -11.26 -7.92
N ALA A 123 29.34 -11.25 -6.68
CA ALA A 123 29.90 -12.02 -5.57
C ALA A 123 29.80 -13.53 -5.81
N ALA A 124 28.67 -14.02 -6.31
CA ALA A 124 28.46 -15.44 -6.63
C ALA A 124 29.37 -15.91 -7.77
N GLU A 125 29.56 -15.09 -8.81
CA GLU A 125 30.50 -15.35 -9.90
C GLU A 125 31.94 -15.41 -9.38
N ALA A 126 32.36 -14.44 -8.56
CA ALA A 126 33.69 -14.43 -7.95
C ALA A 126 33.94 -15.66 -7.07
N GLN A 127 32.98 -16.03 -6.22
CA GLN A 127 33.06 -17.24 -5.38
C GLN A 127 33.14 -18.51 -6.24
N THR A 128 32.35 -18.58 -7.32
CA THR A 128 32.37 -19.70 -8.25
C THR A 128 33.73 -19.83 -8.95
N HIS A 129 34.30 -18.71 -9.39
CA HIS A 129 35.65 -18.68 -9.98
C HIS A 129 36.72 -19.14 -8.99
N GLU A 130 36.70 -18.63 -7.76
CA GLU A 130 37.64 -19.04 -6.70
C GLU A 130 37.51 -20.54 -6.38
N MET A 131 36.28 -21.04 -6.26
CA MET A 131 36.01 -22.45 -5.99
C MET A 131 36.46 -23.35 -7.14
N ASN A 132 36.21 -22.97 -8.39
CA ASN A 132 36.71 -23.70 -9.56
C ASN A 132 38.24 -23.73 -9.61
N HIS A 133 38.91 -22.62 -9.28
CA HIS A 133 40.36 -22.57 -9.21
C HIS A 133 40.92 -23.50 -8.12
N ARG A 134 40.32 -23.50 -6.92
CA ARG A 134 40.68 -24.43 -5.84
C ARG A 134 40.45 -25.89 -6.25
N LEU A 135 39.30 -26.20 -6.82
CA LEU A 135 38.98 -27.55 -7.30
C LEU A 135 39.98 -28.03 -8.36
N HIS A 136 40.38 -27.18 -9.30
CA HIS A 136 41.42 -27.52 -10.27
C HIS A 136 42.77 -27.80 -9.60
N ALA A 137 43.18 -26.99 -8.63
CA ALA A 137 44.41 -27.23 -7.88
C ALA A 137 44.36 -28.56 -7.12
N ASP A 138 43.24 -28.86 -6.47
CA ASP A 138 43.02 -30.11 -5.72
C ASP A 138 43.02 -31.34 -6.65
N ILE A 139 42.43 -31.23 -7.84
CA ILE A 139 42.46 -32.28 -8.86
C ILE A 139 43.90 -32.56 -9.29
N VAL A 140 44.68 -31.52 -9.64
CA VAL A 140 46.08 -31.68 -10.07
C VAL A 140 46.93 -32.32 -8.97
N GLU A 141 46.73 -31.91 -7.71
CA GLU A 141 47.45 -32.50 -6.57
C GLU A 141 47.00 -33.95 -6.29
N ALA A 142 45.71 -34.26 -6.46
CA ALA A 142 45.21 -35.63 -6.34
C ALA A 142 45.76 -36.53 -7.46
N GLU A 143 45.78 -36.06 -8.71
CA GLU A 143 46.36 -36.76 -9.85
C GLU A 143 47.85 -37.06 -9.62
N LYS A 144 48.61 -36.10 -9.10
CA LYS A 144 50.02 -36.29 -8.75
C LYS A 144 50.22 -37.35 -7.66
N ARG A 145 49.39 -37.33 -6.62
CA ARG A 145 49.41 -38.35 -5.54
C ARG A 145 49.02 -39.74 -6.05
N ILE A 146 48.03 -39.83 -6.93
CA ILE A 146 47.63 -41.10 -7.56
C ILE A 146 48.77 -41.62 -8.45
N ALA A 147 49.42 -40.75 -9.23
CA ALA A 147 50.55 -41.14 -10.07
C ALA A 147 51.73 -41.63 -9.23
N SER A 148 52.07 -40.97 -8.12
CA SER A 148 53.15 -41.41 -7.22
C SER A 148 52.81 -42.72 -6.54
N ALA A 149 51.60 -42.89 -6.00
CA ALA A 149 51.16 -44.13 -5.37
C ALA A 149 51.14 -45.29 -6.37
N ARG A 150 50.73 -45.03 -7.62
CA ARG A 150 50.79 -46.02 -8.71
C ARG A 150 52.24 -46.41 -9.01
N ALA A 151 53.15 -45.44 -9.11
CA ALA A 151 54.57 -45.72 -9.37
C ALA A 151 55.20 -46.53 -8.23
N GLU A 152 54.89 -46.19 -6.98
CA GLU A 152 55.35 -46.91 -5.78
C GLU A 152 54.81 -48.35 -5.76
N ALA A 153 53.49 -48.53 -5.96
CA ALA A 153 52.88 -49.85 -6.02
C ALA A 153 53.50 -50.72 -7.15
N LEU A 154 53.69 -50.14 -8.34
CA LEU A 154 54.35 -50.83 -9.47
C LEU A 154 55.83 -51.15 -9.18
N ALA A 155 56.52 -50.34 -8.37
CA ALA A 155 57.89 -50.61 -7.94
C ALA A 155 57.98 -51.70 -6.86
N SER A 156 56.96 -51.85 -6.01
CA SER A 156 56.87 -52.92 -5.00
C SER A 156 56.42 -54.27 -5.55
N LEU A 157 55.74 -54.30 -6.71
CA LEU A 157 55.24 -55.54 -7.34
C LEU A 157 56.29 -56.65 -7.51
N PRO A 158 57.52 -56.39 -8.01
CA PRO A 158 58.53 -57.44 -8.20
C PRO A 158 58.95 -58.09 -6.88
N THR A 159 59.04 -57.32 -5.81
CA THR A 159 59.39 -57.82 -4.47
C THR A 159 58.29 -58.73 -3.95
N VAL A 160 57.03 -58.28 -3.98
CA VAL A 160 55.87 -59.08 -3.54
C VAL A 160 55.70 -60.34 -4.39
N ALA A 161 55.88 -60.24 -5.71
CA ALA A 161 55.84 -61.38 -6.62
C ALA A 161 56.95 -62.41 -6.29
N THR A 162 58.17 -61.93 -6.01
CA THR A 162 59.29 -62.79 -5.62
C THR A 162 59.05 -63.48 -4.28
N GLU A 163 58.56 -62.74 -3.27
CA GLU A 163 58.23 -63.30 -1.94
C GLU A 163 57.11 -64.34 -2.04
N THR A 164 56.08 -64.08 -2.84
CA THR A 164 54.96 -65.00 -3.06
C THR A 164 55.41 -66.24 -3.82
N ALA A 165 56.23 -66.09 -4.86
CA ALA A 165 56.81 -67.20 -5.61
C ALA A 165 57.71 -68.07 -4.73
N GLN A 166 58.55 -67.46 -3.87
CA GLN A 166 59.37 -68.19 -2.89
C GLN A 166 58.50 -68.98 -1.91
N SER A 167 57.45 -68.37 -1.36
CA SER A 167 56.51 -69.04 -0.44
C SER A 167 55.78 -70.22 -1.10
N LEU A 168 55.39 -70.07 -2.38
CA LEU A 168 54.77 -71.15 -3.16
C LEU A 168 55.76 -72.30 -3.43
N ILE A 169 56.98 -71.99 -3.87
CA ILE A 169 58.03 -73.00 -4.11
C ILE A 169 58.34 -73.75 -2.81
N GLU A 170 58.50 -73.04 -1.69
CA GLU A 170 58.77 -73.64 -0.40
C GLU A 170 57.65 -74.60 0.04
N LYS A 171 56.37 -74.21 -0.14
CA LYS A 171 55.23 -75.08 0.16
C LYS A 171 55.14 -76.29 -0.77
N LEU A 172 55.56 -76.18 -2.04
CA LEU A 172 55.49 -77.26 -3.02
C LEU A 172 56.69 -78.23 -2.98
N LEU A 173 57.89 -77.75 -2.61
CA LEU A 173 59.12 -78.57 -2.53
C LEU A 173 59.28 -79.28 -1.17
N ARG A 174 58.67 -78.77 -0.10
CA ARG A 174 58.71 -79.36 1.25
C ARG A 174 58.20 -80.81 1.33
N PRO A 175 57.12 -81.23 0.62
CA PRO A 175 56.74 -82.64 0.55
C PRO A 175 57.71 -83.52 -0.25
N ALA A 176 58.59 -82.94 -1.08
CA ALA A 176 59.48 -83.65 -2.00
C ALA A 176 60.96 -83.72 -1.52
N GLY A 177 61.33 -83.08 -0.41
CA GLY A 177 62.67 -83.12 0.18
C GLY A 177 63.76 -82.43 -0.67
N LEU A 178 63.38 -81.52 -1.56
CA LEU A 178 64.26 -80.83 -2.51
C LEU A 178 64.44 -79.33 -2.18
N GLU A 179 64.24 -78.94 -0.91
CA GLU A 179 64.22 -77.53 -0.46
C GLU A 179 65.42 -76.65 -0.88
N ASN A 180 66.58 -77.23 -1.20
CA ASN A 180 67.80 -76.50 -1.56
C ASN A 180 68.10 -76.47 -3.07
N ALA A 181 67.20 -76.99 -3.93
CA ALA A 181 67.46 -77.12 -5.37
C ALA A 181 67.33 -75.81 -6.16
N VAL A 182 66.63 -74.80 -5.61
CA VAL A 182 66.39 -73.51 -6.29
C VAL A 182 66.85 -72.37 -5.39
N SER A 183 67.84 -71.59 -5.85
CA SER A 183 68.37 -70.46 -5.10
C SER A 183 67.49 -69.21 -5.26
N ARG A 184 67.44 -68.35 -4.23
CA ARG A 184 66.73 -67.04 -4.26
C ARG A 184 67.05 -66.22 -5.51
N ALA A 185 68.31 -66.27 -5.97
CA ALA A 185 68.77 -65.56 -7.15
C ALA A 185 68.11 -66.05 -8.45
N GLN A 186 67.87 -67.37 -8.58
CA GLN A 186 67.22 -67.95 -9.77
C GLN A 186 65.72 -67.61 -9.83
N VAL A 187 65.05 -67.51 -8.68
CA VAL A 187 63.65 -67.07 -8.59
C VAL A 187 63.54 -65.58 -8.95
N GLN A 188 64.47 -64.74 -8.49
CA GLN A 188 64.51 -63.32 -8.86
C GLN A 188 64.74 -63.12 -10.36
N ASP A 189 65.72 -63.82 -10.95
CA ASP A 189 65.98 -63.73 -12.39
C ASP A 189 64.78 -64.20 -13.23
N ALA A 190 64.12 -65.30 -12.84
CA ALA A 190 62.94 -65.80 -13.55
C ALA A 190 61.73 -64.86 -13.45
N VAL A 191 61.50 -64.25 -12.28
CA VAL A 191 60.42 -63.26 -12.08
C VAL A 191 60.73 -61.97 -12.85
N GLN A 192 61.99 -61.50 -12.85
CA GLN A 192 62.39 -60.32 -13.63
C GLN A 192 62.30 -60.57 -15.15
N ALA A 193 62.70 -61.74 -15.62
CA ALA A 193 62.56 -62.13 -17.03
C ALA A 193 61.09 -62.19 -17.47
N GLY A 194 60.20 -62.74 -16.63
CA GLY A 194 58.75 -62.76 -16.89
C GLY A 194 58.10 -61.38 -16.89
N LEU A 195 58.51 -60.49 -15.98
CA LEU A 195 58.05 -59.09 -15.94
C LEU A 195 58.56 -58.27 -17.14
N ALA A 196 59.79 -58.53 -17.61
CA ALA A 196 60.35 -57.88 -18.79
C ALA A 196 59.63 -58.29 -20.09
N ALA A 197 59.25 -59.57 -20.22
CA ALA A 197 58.51 -60.08 -21.36
C ALA A 197 57.06 -59.55 -21.44
N SER A 198 56.45 -59.18 -20.31
CA SER A 198 55.10 -58.59 -20.26
C SER A 198 55.06 -57.08 -20.55
N LYS A 199 56.20 -56.38 -20.54
CA LYS A 199 56.30 -54.93 -20.76
C LYS A 199 56.54 -54.54 -22.23
N GLY A 200 56.87 -55.48 -23.11
CA GLY A 200 56.96 -55.29 -24.57
C GLY A 200 55.67 -55.67 -25.26
#